data_AF-A0A961HDZ4-F1
#
_entry.id   AF-A0A961HDZ4-F1
#
_cell.length_a   1.000
_cell.length_b   1.000
_cell.length_c   1.000
_cell.angle_alpha   90.00
_cell.angle_beta   90.00
_cell.angle_gamma   90.00
#
_symmetry.space_group_name_H-M   'P 1'
#
loop_
_entity.id
_entity.type
_entity.pdbx_description
1 polymer ?
#
loop_
_entity_poly.entity_id
_entity_poly.type
_entity_poly.pdbx_seq_one_letter_code
_entity_poly.pdbx_strand_id
1 'polypeptide(L)'
;MTHALVLLLALLIGVVAGLRAFTAPAVIAWAALLQWINLDGTWASWMGHWVTVAILTVLAVAELVSDQMPTMPSRKSAPQFLARLATGAFAGAVLGTAWGYRWGSLGAGMIGAVLGTVGGFAVRTRLVAANGGRDRPVALAEDAFAAAAGIAVAYATSLL
;
A
#
# COMPACT_ATOMS: atom_id res chain seq x y z
N MET A 1 -18.16 12.13 -6.76
CA MET A 1 -17.56 11.57 -5.53
C MET A 1 -17.32 12.65 -4.50
N THR A 2 -17.65 12.40 -3.22
CA THR A 2 -17.34 13.36 -2.15
C THR A 2 -15.85 13.35 -1.83
N HIS A 3 -15.24 14.52 -1.67
CA HIS A 3 -13.84 14.68 -1.32
C HIS A 3 -13.43 13.81 -0.11
N ALA A 4 -14.25 13.77 0.95
CA ALA A 4 -13.97 12.98 2.15
C ALA A 4 -13.80 11.47 1.88
N LEU A 5 -14.60 10.90 0.99
CA LEU A 5 -14.52 9.47 0.65
C LEU A 5 -13.22 9.15 -0.09
N VAL A 6 -12.81 10.00 -1.03
CA VAL A 6 -11.55 9.83 -1.78
C VAL A 6 -10.36 9.93 -0.84
N LEU A 7 -10.37 10.87 0.11
CA LEU A 7 -9.34 10.99 1.15
C LEU A 7 -9.31 9.77 2.07
N LEU A 8 -10.47 9.21 2.41
CA LEU A 8 -10.54 7.98 3.21
C LEU A 8 -9.90 6.81 2.46
N LEU A 9 -10.25 6.59 1.19
CA LEU A 9 -9.64 5.53 0.37
C LEU A 9 -8.13 5.75 0.20
N ALA A 10 -7.70 7.00 0.00
CA ALA A 10 -6.29 7.36 -0.08
C ALA A 10 -5.55 7.11 1.25
N LEU A 11 -6.19 7.38 2.39
CA LEU A 11 -5.65 7.06 3.70
C LEU A 11 -5.53 5.54 3.90
N LEU A 12 -6.56 4.77 3.52
CA LEU A 12 -6.55 3.32 3.65
C LEU A 12 -5.48 2.67 2.76
N ILE A 13 -5.32 3.11 1.51
CA ILE A 13 -4.23 2.61 0.66
C ILE A 13 -2.85 3.04 1.21
N GLY A 14 -2.78 4.22 1.84
CA GLY A 14 -1.62 4.64 2.61
C GLY A 14 -1.30 3.67 3.76
N VAL A 15 -2.30 3.25 4.53
CA VAL A 15 -2.12 2.25 5.61
C VAL A 15 -1.54 0.95 5.05
N VAL A 16 -2.04 0.48 3.91
CA VAL A 16 -1.50 -0.70 3.20
C VAL A 16 -0.03 -0.48 2.83
N ALA A 17 0.34 0.69 2.31
CA ALA A 17 1.74 1.04 2.02
C ALA A 17 2.61 1.06 3.29
N GLY A 18 2.04 1.51 4.42
CA GLY A 18 2.70 1.53 5.73
C GLY A 18 3.01 0.14 6.30
N LEU A 19 2.16 -0.85 5.99
CA LEU A 19 2.43 -2.24 6.28
C LEU A 19 3.49 -2.79 5.31
N ARG A 20 3.32 -2.52 4.00
CA ARG A 20 4.13 -3.09 2.91
C ARG A 20 4.28 -2.09 1.76
N ALA A 21 5.49 -1.61 1.50
CA ALA A 21 5.74 -0.44 0.66
C ALA A 21 5.24 -0.63 -0.78
N PHE A 22 5.52 -1.77 -1.40
CA PHE A 22 5.21 -1.98 -2.82
C PHE A 22 3.82 -2.58 -3.06
N THR A 23 3.11 -3.00 -2.00
CA THR A 23 1.77 -3.58 -2.13
C THR A 23 0.75 -2.54 -2.61
N ALA A 24 0.76 -1.34 -2.02
CA ALA A 24 -0.12 -0.25 -2.40
C ALA A 24 -0.01 0.16 -3.89
N PRO A 25 1.19 0.51 -4.42
CA PRO A 25 1.30 0.87 -5.83
C PRO A 25 0.99 -0.30 -6.78
N ALA A 26 1.35 -1.54 -6.42
CA ALA A 26 0.99 -2.71 -7.24
C ALA A 26 -0.52 -2.89 -7.35
N VAL A 27 -1.23 -2.78 -6.23
CA VAL A 27 -2.70 -2.86 -6.20
C VAL A 27 -3.36 -1.75 -7.01
N ILE A 28 -2.86 -0.51 -6.93
CA ILE A 28 -3.39 0.60 -7.74
C ILE A 28 -3.09 0.40 -9.24
N ALA A 29 -1.95 -0.20 -9.58
CA ALA A 29 -1.64 -0.59 -10.96
C ALA A 29 -2.63 -1.63 -11.50
N TRP A 30 -2.93 -2.65 -10.70
CA TRP A 30 -3.96 -3.64 -11.03
C TRP A 30 -5.35 -3.00 -11.15
N ALA A 31 -5.71 -2.08 -10.26
CA ALA A 31 -6.97 -1.35 -10.34
C ALA A 31 -7.09 -0.57 -11.66
N ALA A 32 -6.01 0.08 -12.09
CA ALA A 32 -5.96 0.81 -13.35
C ALA A 32 -6.05 -0.14 -14.57
N LEU A 33 -5.31 -1.26 -14.55
CA LEU A 33 -5.35 -2.27 -15.62
C LEU A 33 -6.73 -2.91 -15.76
N LEU A 34 -7.38 -3.22 -14.63
CA LEU A 34 -8.73 -3.80 -14.57
C LEU A 34 -9.85 -2.77 -14.78
N GLN A 35 -9.49 -1.50 -15.04
CA GLN A 35 -10.43 -0.40 -15.25
C GLN A 35 -11.36 -0.15 -14.04
N TRP A 36 -10.93 -0.51 -12.84
CA TRP A 36 -11.60 -0.18 -11.58
C TRP A 36 -11.41 1.28 -11.18
N ILE A 37 -10.41 1.93 -11.75
CA ILE A 37 -10.15 3.35 -11.61
C ILE A 37 -9.83 3.93 -12.98
N ASN A 38 -10.52 5.01 -13.34
CA ASN A 38 -10.27 5.70 -14.60
C ASN A 38 -9.13 6.72 -14.42
N LEU A 39 -8.00 6.49 -15.11
CA LEU A 39 -6.83 7.36 -15.12
C LEU A 39 -6.54 7.91 -16.53
N ASP A 40 -7.45 7.74 -17.47
CA ASP A 40 -7.27 8.16 -18.86
C ASP A 40 -7.16 9.68 -18.98
N GLY A 41 -6.24 10.15 -19.82
CA GLY A 41 -5.96 11.58 -19.98
C GLY A 41 -5.31 12.24 -18.77
N THR A 42 -4.93 11.47 -17.74
CA THR A 42 -4.25 11.99 -16.55
C THR A 42 -2.74 11.71 -16.59
N TRP A 43 -1.99 12.34 -15.69
CA TRP A 43 -0.56 12.11 -15.51
C TRP A 43 -0.21 10.68 -15.08
N ALA A 44 -1.20 9.92 -14.57
CA ALA A 44 -1.05 8.56 -14.07
C ALA A 44 -1.62 7.49 -15.01
N SER A 45 -1.93 7.83 -16.26
CA SER A 45 -2.47 6.89 -17.27
C SER A 45 -1.58 5.67 -17.51
N TRP A 46 -0.26 5.83 -17.37
CA TRP A 46 0.73 4.74 -17.50
C TRP A 46 0.62 3.67 -16.41
N MET A 47 -0.12 3.94 -15.32
CA MET A 47 -0.29 3.01 -14.20
C MET A 47 -1.00 1.71 -14.61
N GLY A 48 -1.93 1.80 -15.57
CA GLY A 48 -2.64 0.64 -16.12
C GLY A 48 -1.88 -0.11 -17.21
N HIS A 49 -0.66 0.32 -17.57
CA HIS A 49 0.12 -0.38 -18.60
C HIS A 49 0.65 -1.71 -18.05
N TRP A 50 0.53 -2.80 -18.83
CA TRP A 50 0.89 -4.16 -18.37
C TRP A 50 2.34 -4.27 -17.87
N VAL A 51 3.28 -3.53 -18.48
CA VAL A 51 4.68 -3.48 -18.01
C VAL A 51 4.77 -2.87 -16.61
N THR A 52 4.05 -1.79 -16.34
CA THR A 52 4.01 -1.13 -15.02
C THR A 52 3.48 -2.10 -13.97
N VAL A 53 2.38 -2.77 -14.28
CA VAL A 53 1.76 -3.77 -13.41
C VAL A 53 2.71 -4.92 -13.12
N ALA A 54 3.39 -5.45 -14.14
CA ALA A 54 4.37 -6.52 -13.99
C ALA A 54 5.54 -6.09 -13.09
N ILE A 55 6.14 -4.92 -13.33
CA ILE A 55 7.26 -4.40 -12.53
C ILE A 55 6.85 -4.22 -11.07
N LEU A 56 5.72 -3.55 -10.81
CA LEU A 56 5.25 -3.30 -9.45
C LEU A 56 4.87 -4.60 -8.73
N THR A 57 4.30 -5.57 -9.44
CA THR A 57 4.01 -6.90 -8.89
C THR A 57 5.29 -7.62 -8.52
N VAL A 58 6.32 -7.61 -9.38
CA VAL A 58 7.63 -8.20 -9.08
C VAL A 58 8.27 -7.53 -7.87
N LEU A 59 8.20 -6.19 -7.76
CA LEU A 59 8.71 -5.47 -6.59
C LEU A 59 7.96 -5.83 -5.31
N ALA A 60 6.63 -5.96 -5.36
CA ALA A 60 5.82 -6.39 -4.22
C ALA A 60 6.15 -7.83 -3.78
N VAL A 61 6.34 -8.74 -4.73
CA VAL A 61 6.77 -10.12 -4.44
C VAL A 61 8.20 -10.16 -3.89
N ALA A 62 9.12 -9.37 -4.45
CA ALA A 62 10.49 -9.28 -3.96
C ALA A 62 10.53 -8.78 -2.51
N GLU A 63 9.70 -7.80 -2.17
CA GLU A 63 9.53 -7.32 -0.78
C GLU A 63 8.99 -8.45 0.13
N LEU A 64 8.12 -9.35 -0.37
CA LEU A 64 7.53 -10.44 0.45
C LEU A 64 8.60 -11.48 0.76
N VAL A 65 9.37 -11.83 -0.26
CA VAL A 65 10.45 -12.80 -0.16
C VAL A 65 11.58 -12.27 0.74
N SER A 66 11.94 -10.98 0.61
CA SER A 66 13.02 -10.39 1.40
C SER A 66 12.69 -10.30 2.90
N ASP A 67 11.43 -10.09 3.27
CA ASP A 67 11.01 -10.04 4.68
C ASP A 67 11.12 -11.40 5.41
N GLN A 68 11.08 -12.51 4.66
CA GLN A 68 11.18 -13.86 5.19
C GLN A 68 12.64 -14.34 5.39
N MET A 69 13.62 -13.59 4.86
CA MET A 69 15.05 -13.98 4.93
C MET A 69 15.66 -13.73 6.33
N PRO A 70 16.46 -14.67 6.86
CA PRO A 70 17.07 -14.57 8.20
C PRO A 70 18.25 -13.59 8.29
N THR A 71 18.75 -13.09 7.16
CA THR A 71 20.07 -12.41 7.03
C THR A 71 19.98 -10.92 6.69
N MET A 72 18.95 -10.21 7.16
CA MET A 72 18.83 -8.76 6.91
C MET A 72 19.34 -7.91 8.10
N PRO A 73 20.10 -6.83 7.83
CA PRO A 73 20.55 -5.90 8.87
C PRO A 73 19.34 -5.21 9.53
N SER A 74 19.41 -5.00 10.85
CA SER A 74 18.51 -4.19 11.69
C SER A 74 17.21 -3.66 11.03
N ARG A 75 16.09 -4.36 11.28
CA ARG A 75 14.68 -4.12 10.85
C ARG A 75 14.04 -2.78 11.29
N LYS A 76 14.82 -1.72 11.50
CA LYS A 76 14.34 -0.36 11.86
C LYS A 76 15.07 0.71 11.06
N SER A 77 15.29 0.47 9.77
CA SER A 77 16.06 1.40 8.93
C SER A 77 15.14 2.52 8.45
N ALA A 78 15.55 3.78 8.68
CA ALA A 78 14.88 4.95 8.13
C ALA A 78 14.60 4.85 6.60
N PRO A 79 15.46 4.18 5.79
CA PRO A 79 15.17 3.93 4.38
C PRO A 79 13.86 3.18 4.12
N GLN A 80 13.54 2.14 4.90
CA GLN A 80 12.31 1.36 4.68
C GLN A 80 11.06 2.17 5.05
N PHE A 81 11.14 3.00 6.09
CA PHE A 81 10.06 3.93 6.43
C PHE A 81 9.85 5.00 5.35
N LEU A 82 10.93 5.59 4.83
CA LEU A 82 10.85 6.55 3.74
C LEU A 82 10.26 5.94 2.47
N ALA A 83 10.62 4.69 2.15
CA ALA A 83 10.02 3.98 1.03
C ALA A 83 8.51 3.81 1.18
N ARG A 84 8.03 3.42 2.37
CA ARG A 84 6.59 3.29 2.69
C ARG A 84 5.86 4.64 2.60
N LEU A 85 6.49 5.70 3.09
CA LEU A 85 5.94 7.05 3.03
C LEU A 85 5.78 7.52 1.58
N ALA A 86 6.83 7.34 0.78
CA ALA A 86 6.84 7.75 -0.63
C ALA A 86 5.85 6.94 -1.46
N THR A 87 5.81 5.62 -1.28
CA THR A 87 4.89 4.73 -2.00
C THR A 87 3.43 4.94 -1.58
N GLY A 88 3.16 5.20 -0.30
CA GLY A 88 1.81 5.54 0.18
C GLY A 88 1.33 6.89 -0.34
N ALA A 89 2.18 7.92 -0.30
CA ALA A 89 1.88 9.22 -0.88
C ALA A 89 1.63 9.12 -2.40
N PHE A 90 2.46 8.34 -3.09
CA PHE A 90 2.31 8.09 -4.53
C PHE A 90 1.00 7.35 -4.86
N ALA A 91 0.72 6.24 -4.19
CA ALA A 91 -0.51 5.46 -4.39
C ALA A 91 -1.76 6.29 -4.09
N GLY A 92 -1.75 7.08 -3.01
CA GLY A 92 -2.82 8.02 -2.67
C GLY A 92 -3.00 9.11 -3.74
N ALA A 93 -1.90 9.69 -4.25
CA ALA A 93 -1.95 10.69 -5.31
C ALA A 93 -2.55 10.14 -6.62
N VAL A 94 -2.19 8.91 -7.00
CA VAL A 94 -2.73 8.23 -8.18
C VAL A 94 -4.21 7.96 -7.99
N LEU A 95 -4.62 7.37 -6.86
CA LEU A 95 -6.02 7.12 -6.55
C LEU A 95 -6.87 8.41 -6.60
N GLY A 96 -6.38 9.48 -5.97
CA GLY A 96 -7.09 10.77 -5.95
C GLY A 96 -7.18 11.46 -7.30
N THR A 97 -6.34 11.09 -8.27
CA THR A 97 -6.31 11.71 -9.59
C THR A 97 -7.58 11.41 -10.38
N ALA A 98 -8.19 10.23 -10.20
CA ALA A 98 -9.44 9.86 -10.87
C ALA A 98 -10.61 10.80 -10.59
N TRP A 99 -10.59 11.51 -9.45
CA TRP A 99 -11.63 12.48 -9.06
C TRP A 99 -11.09 13.89 -8.81
N GLY A 100 -9.87 14.21 -9.27
CA GLY A 100 -9.30 15.56 -9.17
C GLY A 100 -8.76 15.96 -7.79
N TYR A 101 -8.69 15.05 -6.82
CA TYR A 101 -8.22 15.32 -5.44
C TYR A 101 -6.77 14.89 -5.20
N ARG A 102 -5.92 14.95 -6.23
CA ARG A 102 -4.52 14.48 -6.22
C ARG A 102 -3.74 14.89 -4.96
N TRP A 103 -3.71 16.18 -4.64
CA TRP A 103 -2.86 16.70 -3.56
C TRP A 103 -3.38 16.36 -2.17
N GLY A 104 -4.70 16.42 -1.96
CA GLY A 104 -5.31 15.99 -0.70
C GLY A 104 -5.08 14.50 -0.48
N SER A 105 -5.24 13.70 -1.54
CA SER A 105 -5.08 12.24 -1.49
C SER A 105 -3.61 11.82 -1.32
N LEU A 106 -2.66 12.59 -1.84
CA LEU A 106 -1.24 12.42 -1.55
C LEU A 106 -0.96 12.55 -0.05
N GLY A 107 -1.46 13.63 0.57
CA GLY A 107 -1.33 13.87 2.00
C GLY A 107 -2.01 12.78 2.83
N ALA A 108 -3.22 12.38 2.45
CA ALA A 108 -3.94 11.29 3.10
C ALA A 108 -3.18 9.96 3.01
N GLY A 109 -2.63 9.62 1.85
CA GLY A 109 -1.79 8.42 1.66
C GLY A 109 -0.51 8.45 2.48
N MET A 110 0.11 9.63 2.61
CA MET A 110 1.26 9.83 3.48
C MET A 110 0.91 9.59 4.96
N ILE A 111 -0.18 10.19 5.44
CA ILE A 111 -0.68 10.00 6.81
C ILE A 111 -1.02 8.52 7.05
N GLY A 112 -1.71 7.90 6.09
CA GLY A 112 -2.01 6.47 6.12
C GLY A 112 -0.75 5.62 6.28
N ALA A 113 0.32 5.90 5.54
CA ALA A 113 1.57 5.15 5.62
C ALA A 113 2.24 5.26 7.00
N VAL A 114 2.17 6.43 7.63
CA VAL A 114 2.65 6.62 9.01
C VAL A 114 1.81 5.77 9.97
N LEU A 115 0.48 5.84 9.88
CA LEU A 115 -0.45 5.08 10.72
C LEU A 115 -0.27 3.57 10.55
N GLY A 116 -0.13 3.10 9.31
CA GLY A 116 0.11 1.70 8.99
C GLY A 116 1.45 1.21 9.55
N THR A 117 2.50 2.01 9.46
CA THR A 117 3.82 1.63 10.00
C THR A 117 3.81 1.53 11.52
N VAL A 118 3.32 2.57 12.20
CA VAL A 118 3.29 2.62 13.67
C VAL A 118 2.31 1.61 14.24
N GLY A 119 1.11 1.53 13.66
CA GLY A 119 0.06 0.60 14.05
C GLY A 119 0.44 -0.86 13.79
N GLY A 120 0.97 -1.17 12.61
CA GLY A 120 1.44 -2.51 12.25
C GLY A 120 2.55 -2.98 13.19
N PHE A 121 3.54 -2.14 13.48
CA PHE A 121 4.60 -2.46 14.43
C PHE A 121 4.07 -2.76 15.84
N ALA A 122 3.13 -1.95 16.34
CA ALA A 122 2.55 -2.15 17.67
C ALA A 122 1.72 -3.45 17.75
N VAL A 123 0.90 -3.72 16.73
CA VAL A 123 0.09 -4.95 16.64
C VAL A 123 0.99 -6.18 16.52
N ARG A 124 1.98 -6.16 15.63
CA ARG A 124 2.94 -7.26 15.45
C ARG A 124 3.68 -7.58 16.74
N THR A 125 4.17 -6.56 17.44
CA THR A 125 4.89 -6.75 18.71
C THR A 125 4.02 -7.47 19.75
N ARG A 126 2.74 -7.09 19.86
CA ARG A 126 1.77 -7.73 20.77
C ARG A 126 1.43 -9.16 20.35
N LEU A 127 1.22 -9.39 19.05
CA LEU A 127 0.89 -10.71 18.51
C LEU A 127 2.05 -11.70 18.64
N VAL A 128 3.29 -11.25 18.39
CA VAL A 128 4.49 -12.08 18.57
C VAL A 128 4.68 -12.44 20.04
N ALA A 129 4.45 -11.50 20.95
CA ALA A 129 4.48 -11.77 22.40
C ALA A 129 3.40 -12.79 22.81
N ALA A 130 2.18 -12.67 22.27
CA ALA A 130 1.09 -13.60 22.52
C ALA A 130 1.31 -14.98 21.90
N ASN A 131 2.03 -15.07 20.77
CA ASN A 131 2.28 -16.30 20.01
C ASN A 131 3.59 -17.01 20.42
N GLY A 132 4.06 -16.78 21.65
CA GLY A 132 5.25 -17.43 22.20
C GLY A 132 6.56 -17.12 21.44
N GLY A 133 6.66 -15.94 20.82
CA GLY A 133 7.86 -15.50 20.10
C GLY A 133 7.97 -15.99 18.65
N ARG A 134 6.94 -16.66 18.11
CA ARG A 134 6.91 -17.11 16.71
C ARG A 134 6.56 -15.96 15.76
N ASP A 135 7.57 -15.29 15.23
CA ASP A 135 7.44 -14.12 14.32
C ASP A 135 6.92 -14.47 12.91
N ARG A 136 7.33 -15.61 12.34
CA ARG A 136 6.97 -16.02 10.96
C ARG A 136 5.46 -16.11 10.67
N PRO A 137 4.64 -16.82 11.47
CA PRO A 137 3.20 -16.92 11.20
C PRO A 137 2.47 -15.57 11.34
N VAL A 138 2.95 -14.70 12.25
CA VAL A 138 2.38 -13.35 12.42
C VAL A 138 2.69 -12.47 11.21
N ALA A 139 3.93 -12.52 10.70
CA ALA A 139 4.33 -11.79 9.51
C ALA A 139 3.52 -12.21 8.27
N LEU A 140 3.31 -13.52 8.06
CA LEU A 140 2.50 -14.02 6.94
C LEU A 140 1.03 -13.57 7.04
N ALA A 141 0.46 -13.55 8.24
CA ALA A 141 -0.90 -13.06 8.45
C ALA A 141 -1.01 -11.55 8.17
N GLU A 142 -0.01 -10.77 8.56
CA GLU A 142 0.07 -9.33 8.26
C GLU A 142 0.18 -9.07 6.75
N ASP A 143 1.02 -9.84 6.04
CA ASP A 143 1.16 -9.77 4.59
C ASP A 143 -0.16 -10.07 3.87
N ALA A 144 -0.84 -11.14 4.27
CA ALA A 144 -2.13 -11.53 3.70
C ALA A 144 -3.21 -10.46 3.97
N PHE A 145 -3.23 -9.89 5.18
CA PHE A 145 -4.13 -8.81 5.54
C PHE A 145 -3.87 -7.55 4.70
N ALA A 146 -2.61 -7.15 4.55
CA ALA A 146 -2.23 -5.97 3.75
C ALA A 146 -2.65 -6.13 2.29
N ALA A 147 -2.42 -7.31 1.70
CA ALA A 147 -2.84 -7.61 0.33
C ALA A 147 -4.37 -7.57 0.19
N ALA A 148 -5.11 -8.24 1.08
CA ALA A 148 -6.57 -8.27 1.06
C ALA A 148 -7.18 -6.88 1.26
N ALA A 149 -6.66 -6.10 2.21
CA ALA A 149 -7.10 -4.73 2.46
C ALA A 149 -6.82 -3.82 1.25
N GLY A 150 -5.64 -3.95 0.63
CA GLY A 150 -5.31 -3.24 -0.62
C GLY A 150 -6.31 -3.55 -1.73
N ILE A 151 -6.53 -4.83 -2.01
CA ILE A 151 -7.49 -5.27 -3.05
C ILE A 151 -8.89 -4.76 -2.74
N ALA A 152 -9.34 -4.80 -1.48
CA ALA A 152 -10.65 -4.28 -1.09
C ALA A 152 -10.78 -2.77 -1.34
N VAL A 153 -9.75 -1.99 -1.03
CA VAL A 153 -9.73 -0.53 -1.31
C VAL A 153 -9.75 -0.27 -2.80
N ALA A 154 -8.96 -1.00 -3.59
CA ALA A 154 -8.95 -0.89 -5.05
C ALA A 154 -10.29 -1.33 -5.67
N TYR A 155 -10.91 -2.39 -5.15
CA TYR A 155 -12.22 -2.80 -5.64
C TYR A 155 -13.29 -1.77 -5.29
N ALA A 156 -13.20 -1.17 -4.10
CA ALA A 156 -14.10 -0.10 -3.69
C ALA A 156 -14.05 1.11 -4.65
N THR A 157 -12.93 1.39 -5.34
CA THR A 157 -12.89 2.46 -6.36
C THR A 157 -13.80 2.18 -7.55
N SER A 158 -14.06 0.90 -7.88
CA SER A 158 -14.93 0.51 -9.00
C SER A 158 -16.42 0.69 -8.71
N LEU A 159 -16.78 0.82 -7.43
CA LEU A 159 -18.17 1.01 -6.97
C LEU A 159 -18.58 2.49 -6.93
N LEU A 160 -17.69 3.40 -7.37
CA LEU A 160 -17.80 4.85 -7.20
C LEU A 160 -17.87 5.59 -8.54
#